data_AF-A0A6H1ZJR2-F1
#
_entry.id   AF-A0A6H1ZJR2-F1
#
_cell.length_a   1.000
_cell.length_b   1.000
_cell.length_c   1.000
_cell.angle_alpha   90.00
_cell.angle_beta   90.00
_cell.angle_gamma   90.00
#
_symmetry.space_group_name_H-M   'P 1'
#
loop_
_entity.id
_entity.type
_entity.pdbx_description
1 polymer ?
#
loop_
_entity_poly.entity_id
_entity_poly.type
_entity_poly.pdbx_seq_one_letter_code
_entity_poly.pdbx_strand_id
1 'polypeptide(L)'
;MFEQQTILARKKSEPYLIISYEYNDIFDREFKQIEHFVDSIEGALTPFWAVDFSRGQTPSSVADASGDWTVSIDNTRFYSIVLNQKASRAFLWDGTNWKEGLVSAISANTYIVVDVDTNNYGALTLANAANSLVYPLYEVFLSKEGLSAFKSTNYVNEKVTTSKDGGFIRSGSINLVTRYKV
;
A
#
# COMPACT_ATOMS: atom_id res chain seq x y z
N MET A 1 36.56 25.40 -29.05
CA MET A 1 37.09 24.22 -28.34
C MET A 1 36.22 24.06 -27.10
N PHE A 2 35.29 23.11 -27.11
CA PHE A 2 34.40 22.86 -25.96
C PHE A 2 35.10 21.88 -25.03
N GLU A 3 35.54 22.37 -23.88
CA GLU A 3 36.07 21.52 -22.81
C GLU A 3 34.95 20.59 -22.31
N GLN A 4 35.24 19.29 -22.28
CA GLN A 4 34.35 18.26 -21.78
C GLN A 4 34.07 18.51 -20.29
N GLN A 5 32.95 19.16 -19.99
CA GLN A 5 32.39 19.17 -18.63
C GLN A 5 31.59 17.89 -18.42
N THR A 6 32.17 16.94 -17.70
CA THR A 6 31.42 15.80 -17.16
C THR A 6 30.55 16.30 -16.01
N ILE A 7 29.27 16.51 -16.25
CA ILE A 7 28.29 16.76 -15.19
C ILE A 7 28.05 15.42 -14.47
N LEU A 8 28.72 15.22 -13.33
CA LEU A 8 28.37 14.17 -12.39
C LEU A 8 27.07 14.56 -11.67
N ALA A 9 25.93 14.31 -12.30
CA ALA A 9 24.66 14.40 -11.62
C ALA A 9 24.59 13.29 -10.55
N ARG A 10 24.79 13.64 -9.28
CA ARG A 10 24.37 12.80 -8.16
C ARG A 10 22.91 12.42 -8.40
N LYS A 11 22.60 11.12 -8.53
CA LYS A 11 21.23 10.62 -8.49
C LYS A 11 20.65 11.02 -7.13
N LYS A 12 19.97 12.17 -7.09
CA LYS A 12 19.14 12.59 -5.95
C LYS A 12 18.20 11.41 -5.68
N SER A 13 18.12 10.96 -4.43
CA SER A 13 17.17 9.91 -4.01
C SER A 13 15.84 10.15 -4.71
N GLU A 14 15.31 9.14 -5.39
CA GLU A 14 14.04 9.28 -6.10
C GLU A 14 13.00 9.78 -5.07
N PRO A 15 12.41 10.96 -5.29
CA PRO A 15 11.63 11.60 -4.25
C PRO A 15 10.26 10.92 -4.05
N TYR A 16 9.94 9.91 -4.88
CA TYR A 16 8.74 9.11 -4.83
C TYR A 16 9.10 7.71 -4.36
N LEU A 17 8.25 7.14 -3.51
CA LEU A 17 8.40 5.78 -3.03
C LEU A 17 7.83 4.82 -4.08
N ILE A 18 8.51 3.70 -4.29
CA ILE A 18 7.99 2.57 -5.05
C ILE A 18 7.56 1.49 -4.05
N ILE A 19 6.30 1.09 -4.11
CA ILE A 19 5.73 -0.01 -3.34
C ILE A 19 5.61 -1.21 -4.30
N SER A 20 6.32 -2.28 -3.99
CA SER A 20 6.34 -3.50 -4.81
C SER A 20 5.54 -4.60 -4.13
N TYR A 21 4.51 -5.08 -4.81
CA TYR A 21 3.75 -6.26 -4.41
C TYR A 21 4.25 -7.46 -5.20
N GLU A 22 4.85 -8.42 -4.51
CA GLU A 22 5.37 -9.66 -5.08
C GLU A 22 4.35 -10.79 -4.93
N TYR A 23 4.08 -11.47 -6.03
CA TYR A 23 3.15 -12.58 -6.12
C TYR A 23 3.92 -13.83 -6.53
N ASN A 24 3.77 -14.89 -5.75
CA ASN A 24 4.39 -16.18 -6.01
C ASN A 24 3.32 -17.25 -6.12
N ASP A 25 3.40 -18.03 -7.21
CA ASP A 25 2.59 -19.21 -7.46
C ASP A 25 1.08 -18.98 -7.33
N ILE A 26 0.59 -17.86 -7.87
CA ILE A 26 -0.84 -17.53 -7.84
C ILE A 26 -1.60 -18.27 -8.95
N PHE A 27 -2.85 -18.66 -8.64
CA PHE A 27 -3.74 -19.32 -9.59
C PHE A 27 -4.20 -18.37 -10.69
N ASP A 28 -4.60 -18.93 -11.84
CA ASP A 28 -5.10 -18.14 -12.98
C ASP A 28 -6.31 -17.25 -12.60
N ARG A 29 -7.16 -17.71 -11.67
CA ARG A 29 -8.28 -16.90 -11.16
C ARG A 29 -7.83 -15.65 -10.39
N GLU A 30 -6.76 -15.77 -9.61
CA GLU A 30 -6.20 -14.66 -8.82
C GLU A 30 -5.48 -13.68 -9.74
N PHE A 31 -4.72 -14.22 -10.70
CA PHE A 31 -4.09 -13.39 -11.73
C PHE A 31 -5.12 -12.61 -12.55
N LYS A 32 -6.25 -13.20 -12.94
CA LYS A 32 -7.32 -12.49 -13.65
C LYS A 32 -7.90 -11.32 -12.85
N GLN A 33 -7.97 -11.42 -11.52
CA GLN A 33 -8.41 -10.29 -10.69
C GLN A 33 -7.40 -9.14 -10.75
N ILE A 34 -6.11 -9.47 -10.74
CA ILE A 34 -5.02 -8.50 -10.94
C ILE A 34 -5.11 -7.87 -12.33
N GLU A 35 -5.34 -8.68 -13.36
CA GLU A 35 -5.48 -8.23 -14.76
C GLU A 35 -6.65 -7.25 -14.89
N HIS A 36 -7.83 -7.61 -14.37
CA HIS A 36 -8.99 -6.73 -14.32
C HIS A 36 -8.74 -5.44 -13.52
N PHE A 37 -8.01 -5.52 -12.41
CA PHE A 37 -7.64 -4.35 -11.62
C PHE A 37 -6.75 -3.39 -12.44
N VAL A 38 -5.70 -3.92 -13.08
CA VAL A 38 -4.79 -3.14 -13.93
C VAL A 38 -5.54 -2.49 -15.09
N ASP A 39 -6.45 -3.23 -15.74
CA ASP A 39 -7.29 -2.70 -16.82
C ASP A 39 -8.25 -1.61 -16.31
N SER A 40 -8.86 -1.80 -15.14
CA SER A 40 -9.84 -0.88 -14.57
C SER A 40 -9.28 0.47 -14.13
N ILE A 41 -7.98 0.52 -13.81
CA ILE A 41 -7.30 1.75 -13.37
C ILE A 41 -6.76 2.55 -14.58
N GLU A 42 -6.96 2.03 -15.80
CA GLU A 42 -6.78 2.69 -17.09
C GLU A 42 -5.50 3.56 -17.15
N GLY A 43 -4.36 2.90 -17.36
CA GLY A 43 -3.11 3.54 -17.77
C GLY A 43 -2.59 4.65 -16.84
N ALA A 44 -2.14 4.32 -15.62
CA ALA A 44 -1.26 5.16 -14.77
C ALA A 44 -1.72 6.61 -14.45
N LEU A 45 -2.90 7.05 -14.86
CA LEU A 45 -3.35 8.45 -14.72
C LEU A 45 -4.33 8.65 -13.57
N THR A 46 -5.07 7.60 -13.18
CA THR A 46 -5.98 7.67 -12.04
C THR A 46 -5.25 7.19 -10.78
N PRO A 47 -5.08 8.07 -9.78
CA PRO A 47 -4.47 7.65 -8.53
C PRO A 47 -5.45 6.85 -7.67
N PHE A 48 -4.92 5.95 -6.86
CA PHE A 48 -5.67 5.14 -5.90
C PHE A 48 -4.87 4.94 -4.62
N TRP A 49 -5.51 4.44 -3.57
CA TRP A 49 -4.85 4.19 -2.29
C TRP A 49 -4.27 2.78 -2.22
N ALA A 50 -3.02 2.68 -1.79
CA ALA A 50 -2.33 1.41 -1.56
C ALA A 50 -1.64 1.40 -0.18
N VAL A 51 -1.73 0.26 0.50
CA VAL A 51 -1.09 0.02 1.80
C VAL A 51 0.37 -0.37 1.58
N ASP A 52 1.32 0.18 2.31
CA ASP A 52 2.68 -0.37 2.32
C ASP A 52 2.83 -1.41 3.42
N PHE A 53 2.55 -2.68 3.09
CA PHE A 53 2.65 -3.80 4.02
C PHE A 53 4.09 -4.07 4.50
N SER A 54 5.11 -3.52 3.85
CA SER A 54 6.51 -3.64 4.31
C SER A 54 6.83 -2.74 5.51
N ARG A 55 5.92 -1.82 5.86
CA ARG A 55 6.10 -0.79 6.91
C ARG A 55 5.18 -0.97 8.11
N GLY A 56 4.64 -2.17 8.29
CA GLY A 56 3.80 -2.50 9.44
C GLY A 56 4.51 -2.27 10.76
N GLN A 57 3.80 -1.63 11.69
CA GLN A 57 4.25 -1.41 13.06
C GLN A 57 3.22 -1.95 14.03
N THR A 58 3.70 -2.59 15.10
CA THR A 58 2.86 -2.98 16.24
C THR A 58 2.65 -1.76 17.13
N PRO A 59 1.41 -1.27 17.32
CA PRO A 59 1.13 -0.19 18.24
C PRO A 59 1.40 -0.65 19.68
N SER A 60 1.97 0.23 20.52
CA SER A 60 2.07 0.00 21.95
C SER A 60 0.74 0.25 22.67
N SER A 61 -0.14 1.07 22.06
CA SER A 61 -1.51 1.29 22.50
C SER A 61 -2.37 1.86 21.38
N VAL A 62 -3.67 1.56 21.39
CA VAL A 62 -4.68 2.27 20.62
C VAL A 62 -5.79 2.71 21.57
N ALA A 63 -6.10 4.00 21.59
CA ALA A 63 -7.11 4.58 22.48
C ALA A 63 -8.00 5.55 21.72
N ASP A 64 -9.27 5.62 22.10
CA ASP A 64 -10.19 6.64 21.61
C ASP A 64 -9.94 7.97 22.32
N ALA A 65 -9.95 9.05 21.54
CA ALA A 65 -9.80 10.41 22.00
C ALA A 65 -10.81 11.30 21.26
N SER A 66 -12.07 11.27 21.73
CA SER A 66 -13.17 12.08 21.18
C SER A 66 -13.58 11.68 19.75
N GLY A 67 -13.61 10.37 19.45
CA GLY A 67 -13.97 9.83 18.14
C GLY A 67 -12.79 9.61 17.17
N ASP A 68 -11.62 10.13 17.51
CA ASP A 68 -10.37 9.80 16.82
C ASP A 68 -9.61 8.73 17.58
N TRP A 69 -8.88 7.87 16.86
CA TRP A 69 -7.99 6.90 17.49
C TRP A 69 -6.57 7.43 17.59
N THR A 70 -6.05 7.49 18.81
CA THR A 70 -4.63 7.72 19.08
C THR A 70 -3.89 6.38 19.04
N VAL A 71 -2.98 6.24 18.08
CA VAL A 71 -2.20 5.03 17.81
C VAL A 71 -0.74 5.29 18.16
N SER A 72 -0.26 4.70 19.26
CA SER A 72 1.11 4.89 19.74
C SER A 72 2.07 3.97 19.00
N ILE A 73 3.04 4.55 18.31
CA ILE A 73 4.06 3.85 17.50
C ILE A 73 5.41 4.57 17.56
N ASP A 74 6.49 3.80 17.44
CA ASP A 74 7.86 4.31 17.57
C ASP A 74 8.32 5.14 16.36
N ASN A 75 7.83 4.82 15.15
CA ASN A 75 8.24 5.50 13.92
C ASN A 75 7.08 6.17 13.20
N THR A 76 6.90 7.45 13.47
CA THR A 76 5.88 8.28 12.81
C THR A 76 6.35 8.92 11.51
N ARG A 77 7.59 8.68 11.06
CA ARG A 77 8.21 9.39 9.92
C ARG A 77 7.57 9.09 8.57
N PHE A 78 6.82 8.00 8.47
CA PHE A 78 6.09 7.60 7.26
C PHE A 78 4.80 8.39 7.05
N TYR A 79 4.30 9.05 8.09
CA TYR A 79 3.01 9.73 8.10
C TYR A 79 3.15 11.24 7.94
N SER A 80 2.07 11.88 7.52
CA SER A 80 1.94 13.33 7.38
C SER A 80 0.48 13.74 7.62
N ILE A 81 0.26 14.90 8.25
CA ILE A 81 -1.07 15.52 8.32
C ILE A 81 -1.43 16.30 7.04
N VAL A 82 -0.45 16.50 6.15
CA VAL A 82 -0.61 17.24 4.90
C VAL A 82 -0.92 16.24 3.78
N LEU A 83 -2.09 16.39 3.14
CA LEU A 83 -2.64 15.46 2.15
C LEU A 83 -1.72 15.15 0.95
N ASN A 84 -0.79 16.04 0.62
CA ASN A 84 0.10 15.93 -0.54
C ASN A 84 1.56 15.60 -0.18
N GLN A 85 1.78 14.94 0.95
CA GLN A 85 3.09 14.53 1.44
C GLN A 85 2.98 13.17 2.15
N LYS A 86 3.94 12.27 1.93
CA LYS A 86 4.03 10.97 2.63
C LYS A 86 2.68 10.23 2.68
N ALA A 87 2.42 9.44 3.72
CA ALA A 87 1.12 8.84 3.97
C ALA A 87 0.25 9.78 4.82
N SER A 88 -0.84 10.27 4.24
CA SER A 88 -1.86 11.05 4.96
C SER A 88 -2.98 10.21 5.55
N ARG A 89 -2.90 8.89 5.33
CA ARG A 89 -3.84 7.89 5.84
C ARG A 89 -3.09 6.76 6.53
N ALA A 90 -3.75 6.16 7.52
CA ALA A 90 -3.26 4.98 8.22
C ALA A 90 -4.24 3.82 8.03
N PHE A 91 -3.71 2.62 7.86
CA PHE A 91 -4.46 1.38 7.75
C PHE A 91 -4.11 0.48 8.94
N LEU A 92 -5.10 0.15 9.76
CA LEU A 92 -5.00 -0.74 10.91
C LEU A 92 -5.61 -2.09 10.54
N TRP A 93 -4.93 -3.19 10.80
CA TRP A 93 -5.41 -4.54 10.46
C TRP A 93 -5.03 -5.56 11.52
N ASP A 94 -6.03 -6.31 12.01
CA ASP A 94 -5.85 -7.37 13.02
C ASP A 94 -5.65 -8.78 12.39
N GLY A 95 -5.51 -8.86 11.06
CA GLY A 95 -5.48 -10.10 10.28
C GLY A 95 -6.84 -10.52 9.72
N THR A 96 -7.95 -9.98 10.25
CA THR A 96 -9.32 -10.28 9.81
C THR A 96 -10.10 -9.01 9.48
N ASN A 97 -10.17 -8.07 10.42
CA ASN A 97 -10.82 -6.79 10.33
C ASN A 97 -9.80 -5.68 10.14
N TRP A 98 -10.18 -4.67 9.39
CA TRP A 98 -9.36 -3.50 9.17
C TRP A 98 -10.12 -2.21 9.43
N LYS A 99 -9.39 -1.13 9.73
CA LYS A 99 -9.87 0.25 9.76
C LYS A 99 -8.89 1.10 8.97
N GLU A 100 -9.35 2.06 8.20
CA GLU A 100 -8.47 3.12 7.67
C GLU A 100 -9.07 4.49 7.88
N GLY A 101 -8.21 5.49 8.00
CA GLY A 101 -8.61 6.86 8.32
C GLY A 101 -7.51 7.87 8.04
N LEU A 102 -7.89 9.15 8.02
CA LEU A 102 -6.95 10.26 7.82
C LEU A 102 -6.10 10.48 9.06
N VAL A 103 -4.81 10.79 8.88
CA VAL A 103 -3.93 11.18 9.97
C VAL A 103 -4.16 12.66 10.29
N SER A 104 -4.82 12.94 11.40
CA SER A 104 -5.19 14.30 11.82
C SER A 104 -4.12 14.98 12.67
N ALA A 105 -3.32 14.20 13.41
CA ALA A 105 -2.19 14.70 14.19
C ALA A 105 -1.03 13.70 14.26
N ILE A 106 0.18 14.21 14.44
CA ILE A 106 1.39 13.41 14.64
C ILE A 106 2.20 14.02 15.78
N SER A 107 2.49 13.20 16.79
CA SER A 107 3.54 13.52 17.74
C SER A 107 4.83 12.82 17.30
N ALA A 108 5.95 13.56 17.37
CA ALA A 108 7.22 13.06 16.87
C ALA A 108 7.62 11.75 17.59
N ASN A 109 7.81 10.68 16.81
CA ASN A 109 8.25 9.35 17.25
C ASN A 109 7.46 8.75 18.44
N THR A 110 6.17 9.09 18.58
CA THR A 110 5.38 8.65 19.75
C THR A 110 4.00 8.16 19.37
N TYR A 111 3.24 8.93 18.60
CA TYR A 111 1.92 8.51 18.15
C TYR A 111 1.45 9.26 16.90
N ILE A 112 0.45 8.66 16.24
CA ILE A 112 -0.39 9.32 15.24
C ILE A 112 -1.84 9.34 15.75
N VAL A 113 -2.62 10.32 15.32
CA VAL A 113 -4.07 10.37 15.55
C VAL A 113 -4.76 10.13 14.21
N VAL A 114 -5.71 9.21 14.20
CA VAL A 114 -6.40 8.74 13.00
C VAL A 114 -7.90 9.03 13.15
N ASP A 115 -8.47 9.79 12.21
CA ASP A 115 -9.92 10.00 12.08
C ASP A 115 -10.57 8.69 11.63
N VAL A 116 -11.20 8.01 12.58
CA VAL A 116 -11.88 6.73 12.37
C VAL A 116 -13.40 6.85 12.39
N ASP A 117 -13.93 8.07 12.40
CA ASP A 117 -15.36 8.37 12.58
C ASP A 117 -15.99 9.03 11.35
N THR A 118 -15.30 9.96 10.68
CA THR A 118 -15.91 10.78 9.61
C THR A 118 -15.48 10.38 8.20
N ASN A 119 -14.20 10.05 7.99
CA ASN A 119 -13.65 9.76 6.66
C ASN A 119 -12.91 8.42 6.62
N ASN A 120 -13.53 7.41 7.23
CA ASN A 120 -12.94 6.12 7.48
C ASN A 120 -13.64 5.00 6.69
N TYR A 121 -12.94 3.89 6.55
CA TYR A 121 -13.51 2.65 6.06
C TYR A 121 -13.09 1.49 6.94
N GLY A 122 -13.81 0.37 6.83
CA GLY A 122 -13.50 -0.86 7.55
C GLY A 122 -14.26 -1.03 8.87
N ALA A 123 -14.21 -2.26 9.40
CA ALA A 123 -15.03 -2.73 10.52
C ALA A 123 -14.22 -3.10 11.77
N LEU A 124 -12.91 -2.87 11.79
CA LEU A 124 -12.10 -3.06 12.99
C LEU A 124 -12.64 -2.15 14.10
N THR A 125 -12.85 -2.75 15.28
CA THR A 125 -13.36 -2.05 16.47
C THR A 125 -12.20 -1.64 17.38
N LEU A 126 -12.43 -0.66 18.25
CA LEU A 126 -11.41 -0.20 19.19
C LEU A 126 -10.89 -1.34 20.08
N ALA A 127 -11.78 -2.25 20.51
CA ALA A 127 -11.43 -3.40 21.34
C ALA A 127 -10.41 -4.34 20.67
N ASN A 128 -10.44 -4.45 19.34
CA ASN A 128 -9.53 -5.30 18.58
C ASN A 128 -8.29 -4.54 18.09
N ALA A 129 -8.34 -3.21 18.05
CA ALA A 129 -7.29 -2.38 17.48
C ALA A 129 -5.95 -2.50 18.21
N ALA A 130 -5.94 -2.84 19.49
CA ALA A 130 -4.71 -3.08 20.26
C ALA A 130 -3.88 -4.27 19.73
N ASN A 131 -4.52 -5.22 19.04
CA ASN A 131 -3.84 -6.37 18.41
C ASN A 131 -3.54 -6.14 16.92
N SER A 132 -3.85 -4.96 16.39
CA SER A 132 -3.66 -4.66 14.98
C SER A 132 -2.22 -4.26 14.67
N LEU A 133 -1.82 -4.43 13.42
CA LEU A 133 -0.67 -3.73 12.85
C LEU A 133 -1.16 -2.46 12.16
N VAL A 134 -0.39 -1.37 12.30
CA VAL A 134 -0.64 -0.12 11.59
C VAL A 134 0.34 0.06 10.45
N TYR A 135 -0.19 0.43 9.29
CA TYR A 135 0.53 0.60 8.04
C TYR A 135 0.27 1.99 7.45
N PRO A 136 1.27 2.61 6.81
CA PRO A 136 1.05 3.81 6.02
C PRO A 136 0.28 3.47 4.74
N LEU A 137 -0.73 4.29 4.43
CA LEU A 137 -1.52 4.19 3.21
C LEU A 137 -1.17 5.39 2.30
N TYR A 138 -0.70 5.09 1.10
CA TYR A 138 -0.23 6.09 0.14
C TYR A 138 -1.18 6.20 -1.05
N GLU A 139 -1.32 7.41 -1.57
CA GLU A 139 -1.91 7.62 -2.87
C GLU A 139 -0.85 7.33 -3.94
N VAL A 140 -1.16 6.45 -4.89
CA VAL A 140 -0.21 5.88 -5.84
C VAL A 140 -0.77 5.84 -7.26
N PHE A 141 0.15 5.68 -8.22
CA PHE A 141 -0.14 5.28 -9.59
C PHE A 141 0.45 3.91 -9.86
N LEU A 142 -0.19 3.15 -10.74
CA LEU A 142 0.40 1.95 -11.31
C LEU A 142 1.60 2.33 -12.19
N SER A 143 2.73 1.63 -12.07
CA SER A 143 3.83 1.80 -13.02
C SER A 143 3.40 1.45 -14.45
N LYS A 144 4.07 2.02 -15.45
CA LYS A 144 3.87 1.59 -16.84
C LYS A 144 4.09 0.08 -16.95
N GLU A 145 3.26 -0.58 -17.77
CA GLU A 145 3.34 -2.02 -18.02
C GLU A 145 3.25 -2.87 -16.74
N GLY A 146 2.27 -2.59 -15.87
CA GLY A 146 2.15 -3.20 -14.53
C GLY A 146 2.08 -4.75 -14.50
N LEU A 147 1.86 -5.40 -15.64
CA LEU A 147 1.83 -6.86 -15.77
C LEU A 147 3.07 -7.47 -16.44
N SER A 148 4.01 -6.66 -16.95
CA SER A 148 5.15 -7.15 -17.74
C SER A 148 6.10 -8.07 -16.97
N ALA A 149 6.12 -7.96 -15.64
CA ALA A 149 6.93 -8.79 -14.77
C ALA A 149 6.34 -10.19 -14.51
N PHE A 150 5.07 -10.44 -14.86
CA PHE A 150 4.44 -11.73 -14.63
C PHE A 150 4.87 -12.78 -15.65
N LYS A 151 5.21 -13.97 -15.15
CA LYS A 151 5.60 -15.13 -15.95
C LYS A 151 4.70 -16.32 -15.61
N SER A 152 4.31 -17.07 -16.63
CA SER A 152 3.64 -18.36 -16.44
C SER A 152 4.67 -19.41 -16.01
N THR A 153 4.33 -20.22 -15.02
CA THR A 153 5.15 -21.32 -14.53
C THR A 153 4.50 -22.66 -14.90
N ASN A 154 3.74 -23.26 -13.98
CA ASN A 154 3.12 -24.57 -14.13
C ASN A 154 1.69 -24.45 -14.66
N TYR A 155 1.21 -25.48 -15.36
CA TYR A 155 -0.19 -25.56 -15.76
C TYR A 155 -0.96 -26.51 -14.82
N VAL A 156 -2.04 -26.01 -14.23
CA VAL A 156 -2.96 -26.79 -13.40
C VAL A 156 -4.12 -27.25 -14.27
N ASN A 157 -4.20 -28.56 -14.50
CA ASN A 157 -5.25 -29.17 -15.34
C ASN A 157 -6.48 -29.56 -14.51
N GLU A 158 -7.10 -28.57 -13.88
CA GLU A 158 -8.36 -28.75 -13.19
C GLU A 158 -9.54 -28.20 -13.99
N LYS A 159 -10.73 -28.78 -13.80
CA LYS A 159 -11.96 -28.27 -14.41
C LYS A 159 -12.29 -26.92 -13.77
N VAL A 160 -12.13 -25.85 -14.55
CA VAL A 160 -12.48 -24.46 -14.16
C VAL A 160 -13.91 -24.36 -13.65
N THR A 161 -14.83 -25.19 -14.18
CA THR A 161 -16.24 -25.23 -13.76
C THR A 161 -16.45 -25.76 -12.34
N THR A 162 -15.52 -26.51 -11.77
CA THR A 162 -15.62 -27.09 -10.42
C THR A 162 -14.67 -26.49 -9.39
N SER A 163 -13.42 -26.16 -9.75
CA SER A 163 -12.44 -25.59 -8.81
C SER A 163 -12.08 -24.12 -9.08
N LYS A 164 -12.34 -23.63 -10.29
CA LYS A 164 -11.86 -22.33 -10.80
C LYS A 164 -10.32 -22.20 -10.83
N ASP A 165 -9.57 -23.27 -10.54
CA ASP A 165 -8.10 -23.25 -10.42
C ASP A 165 -7.37 -23.72 -11.69
N GLY A 166 -8.12 -24.16 -12.70
CA GLY A 166 -7.56 -24.54 -13.99
C GLY A 166 -6.92 -23.37 -14.71
N GLY A 167 -5.69 -23.55 -15.21
CA GLY A 167 -4.94 -22.51 -15.94
C GLY A 167 -3.44 -22.53 -15.65
N PHE A 168 -2.72 -21.52 -16.14
CA PHE A 168 -1.31 -21.33 -15.80
C PHE A 168 -1.18 -20.64 -14.45
N ILE A 169 -0.38 -21.22 -13.56
CA ILE A 169 0.15 -20.56 -12.38
C ILE A 169 1.08 -19.44 -12.84
N ARG A 170 1.03 -18.30 -12.15
CA ARG A 170 1.84 -17.13 -12.47
C ARG A 170 2.58 -16.62 -11.24
N SER A 171 3.74 -16.03 -11.48
CA SER A 171 4.51 -15.30 -10.47
C SER A 171 5.01 -14.00 -11.09
N GLY A 172 5.11 -12.94 -10.31
CA GLY A 172 5.47 -11.62 -10.81
C GLY A 172 5.33 -10.55 -9.75
N SER A 173 5.42 -9.30 -10.17
CA SER A 173 5.30 -8.16 -9.27
C SER A 173 4.54 -7.03 -9.90
N ILE A 174 3.80 -6.28 -9.08
CA ILE A 174 3.23 -4.98 -9.45
C ILE A 174 3.99 -3.91 -8.70
N ASN A 175 4.43 -2.88 -9.42
CA ASN A 175 5.07 -1.70 -8.84
C ASN A 175 4.11 -0.52 -8.85
N LEU A 176 3.97 0.10 -7.69
CA LEU A 176 3.16 1.29 -7.48
C LEU A 176 4.08 2.45 -7.12
N VAL A 177 3.89 3.60 -7.73
CA VAL A 177 4.70 4.80 -7.48
C VAL A 177 3.84 5.81 -6.75
N THR A 178 4.33 6.37 -5.64
CA THR A 178 3.55 7.36 -4.89
C THR A 178 3.28 8.61 -5.73
N ARG A 179 2.06 9.12 -5.65
CA ARG A 179 1.65 10.38 -6.30
C ARG A 179 2.44 11.57 -5.76
N TYR A 180 2.73 11.55 -4.46
CA TYR A 180 3.44 12.59 -3.75
C TYR A 180 4.80 12.14 -3.27
N LYS A 181 5.64 13.12 -2.96
CA LYS A 181 6.99 12.86 -2.43
C LYS A 181 6.91 12.34 -1.01
N VAL A 182 7.80 11.39 -0.68
CA VAL A 182 7.88 10.74 0.63
C VAL A 182 9.23 11.01 1.30
#